data_AF-M2RDC8-F1
#
_entry.id   AF-M2RDC8-F1
#
_cell.length_a   1.000
_cell.length_b   1.000
_cell.length_c   1.000
_cell.angle_alpha   90.00
_cell.angle_beta   90.00
_cell.angle_gamma   90.00
#
_symmetry.space_group_name_H-M   'P 1'
#
loop_
_entity.id
_entity.type
_entity.pdbx_description
1 polymer ?
#
loop_
_entity_poly.entity_id
_entity_poly.type
_entity_poly.pdbx_seq_one_letter_code
_entity_poly.pdbx_strand_id
1 'polypeptide(L)'
;MSAKLQVGATLVDPASWRPKKSQFFIEDAELVILKVEDTLFKVHRFFLQRDSEVFHGMFSCPPGKGGAEGKTEARPIVLEQVTVFEFECLIDFIYNGMYHSTPAERTSKQWIALLSISSRYLFDKIRMQSIRALQSMASGIDAVERIVLSQQFDIQDWLKPALAESPDRENQGETPEATA
;
A
#
# COMPACT_ATOMS: atom_id res chain seq x y z
N MET A 1 -68.06 5.88 29.71
CA MET A 1 -67.84 6.83 28.60
C MET A 1 -67.06 7.99 29.20
N SER A 2 -65.83 8.33 28.85
CA SER A 2 -65.06 8.11 27.62
C SER A 2 -63.56 8.03 27.95
N ALA A 3 -62.85 7.27 27.13
CA ALA A 3 -61.42 6.98 27.25
C ALA A 3 -60.56 8.23 26.97
N LYS A 4 -59.48 8.38 27.76
CA LYS A 4 -58.36 9.26 27.42
C LYS A 4 -57.58 8.63 26.26
N LEU A 5 -57.62 9.25 25.08
CA LEU A 5 -56.65 8.98 24.03
C LEU A 5 -55.33 9.65 24.42
N GLN A 6 -54.38 8.85 24.89
CA GLN A 6 -52.98 9.25 24.97
C GLN A 6 -52.29 8.75 23.70
N VAL A 7 -52.15 9.64 22.72
CA VAL A 7 -51.38 9.36 21.50
C VAL A 7 -49.91 9.44 21.87
N GLY A 8 -49.29 8.27 22.07
CA GLY A 8 -47.85 8.13 22.12
C GLY A 8 -47.27 8.47 20.75
N ALA A 9 -46.86 9.72 20.56
CA ALA A 9 -46.02 10.08 19.43
C ALA A 9 -44.64 9.46 19.66
N THR A 10 -44.43 8.27 19.10
CA THR A 10 -43.08 7.71 18.97
C THR A 10 -42.32 8.66 18.07
N LEU A 11 -41.46 9.49 18.66
CA LEU A 11 -40.55 10.38 17.92
C LEU A 11 -39.58 9.49 17.15
N VAL A 12 -39.95 9.15 15.91
CA VAL A 12 -39.04 8.51 14.97
C VAL A 12 -37.92 9.51 14.71
N ASP A 13 -36.68 9.14 15.03
CA ASP A 13 -35.51 9.99 14.79
C ASP A 13 -35.53 10.44 13.31
N PRO A 14 -35.55 11.75 13.03
CA PRO A 14 -35.59 12.29 11.66
C PRO A 14 -34.39 11.85 10.79
N ALA A 15 -33.34 11.27 11.38
CA ALA A 15 -32.22 10.67 10.65
C ALA A 15 -32.48 9.25 10.11
N SER A 16 -33.48 8.53 10.62
CA SER A 16 -33.69 7.10 10.33
C SER A 16 -34.29 6.78 8.94
N TRP A 17 -34.91 7.77 8.29
CA TRP A 17 -35.57 7.59 6.98
C TRP A 17 -34.63 7.84 5.78
N ARG A 18 -33.46 8.46 5.98
CA ARG A 18 -32.62 8.86 4.85
C ARG A 18 -31.90 7.64 4.26
N PRO A 19 -32.10 7.30 2.98
CA PRO A 19 -31.38 6.20 2.35
C PRO A 19 -29.89 6.52 2.35
N LYS A 20 -29.13 5.75 3.14
CA LYS A 20 -27.67 5.84 3.20
C LYS A 20 -27.08 5.07 2.03
N LYS A 21 -26.21 5.72 1.25
CA LYS A 21 -25.41 5.05 0.23
C LYS A 21 -24.15 4.50 0.91
N SER A 22 -24.12 3.20 1.20
CA SER A 22 -23.03 2.53 1.93
C SER A 22 -21.63 2.93 1.42
N GLN A 23 -21.42 2.99 0.10
CA GLN A 23 -20.13 3.36 -0.49
C GLN A 23 -19.64 4.79 -0.20
N PHE A 24 -20.52 5.70 0.25
CA PHE A 24 -20.21 7.09 0.57
C PHE A 24 -20.60 7.47 2.01
N PHE A 25 -21.19 6.55 2.76
CA PHE A 25 -21.54 6.74 4.16
C PHE A 25 -20.48 6.04 5.01
N ILE A 26 -19.33 6.70 5.15
CA ILE A 26 -18.18 6.16 5.86
C ILE A 26 -18.38 6.37 7.36
N GLU A 27 -18.59 5.29 8.09
CA GLU A 27 -18.75 5.32 9.56
C GLU A 27 -17.39 5.34 10.28
N ASP A 28 -16.35 4.80 9.65
CA ASP A 28 -14.98 4.73 10.18
C ASP A 28 -14.14 5.93 9.75
N ALA A 29 -14.27 7.05 10.48
CA ALA A 29 -13.32 8.17 10.43
C ALA A 29 -12.18 8.03 11.44
N GLU A 30 -11.91 6.81 11.93
CA GLU A 30 -10.91 6.57 12.97
C GLU A 30 -9.48 6.84 12.46
N LEU A 31 -8.71 7.57 13.25
CA LEU A 31 -7.27 7.74 13.04
C LEU A 31 -6.53 6.62 13.75
N VAL A 32 -5.50 6.09 13.10
CA VAL A 32 -4.62 5.05 13.65
C VAL A 32 -3.20 5.59 13.78
N ILE A 33 -2.53 5.24 14.88
CA ILE A 33 -1.14 5.57 15.16
C ILE A 33 -0.27 4.37 14.81
N LEU A 34 0.63 4.57 13.86
CA LEU A 34 1.57 3.57 13.36
C LEU A 34 2.99 3.99 13.73
N LYS A 35 3.83 3.03 14.07
CA LYS A 35 5.26 3.25 14.29
C LYS A 35 6.04 2.57 13.18
N VAL A 36 6.87 3.34 12.48
CA VAL A 36 7.79 2.87 11.45
C VAL A 36 9.18 3.34 11.86
N GLU A 37 10.12 2.41 12.01
CA GLU A 37 11.43 2.68 12.64
C GLU A 37 11.22 3.41 13.98
N ASP A 38 11.79 4.60 14.17
CA ASP A 38 11.62 5.43 15.37
C ASP A 38 10.63 6.60 15.18
N THR A 39 9.80 6.55 14.14
CA THR A 39 8.87 7.62 13.77
C THR A 39 7.42 7.19 13.92
N LEU A 40 6.59 8.07 14.49
CA LEU A 40 5.15 7.87 14.61
C LEU A 40 4.39 8.58 13.48
N PHE A 41 3.43 7.88 12.90
CA PHE A 41 2.51 8.38 11.88
C PHE A 41 1.08 8.27 12.39
N LYS A 42 0.26 9.29 12.09
CA LYS A 42 -1.17 9.27 12.40
C LYS A 42 -1.98 9.50 11.14
N VAL A 43 -2.70 8.47 10.69
CA VAL A 43 -3.39 8.46 9.39
C VAL A 43 -4.80 7.89 9.51
N HIS A 44 -5.64 8.07 8.49
CA HIS A 44 -7.00 7.52 8.49
C HIS A 44 -6.95 6.01 8.26
N ARG A 45 -7.52 5.27 9.21
CA ARG A 45 -7.61 3.81 9.17
C ARG A 45 -8.30 3.30 7.91
N PHE A 46 -9.34 4.00 7.46
CA PHE A 46 -10.13 3.66 6.29
C PHE A 46 -9.30 3.41 5.03
N PHE A 47 -8.32 4.28 4.73
CA PHE A 47 -7.55 4.14 3.49
C PHE A 47 -6.67 2.90 3.47
N LEU A 48 -6.09 2.54 4.62
CA LEU A 48 -5.29 1.34 4.77
C LEU A 48 -6.17 0.10 4.65
N GLN A 49 -7.30 0.08 5.36
CA GLN A 49 -8.24 -1.05 5.35
C GLN A 49 -8.90 -1.28 3.97
N ARG A 50 -9.15 -0.20 3.22
CA ARG A 50 -9.81 -0.28 1.91
C ARG A 50 -8.97 -1.01 0.87
N ASP A 51 -7.66 -0.73 0.86
CA ASP A 51 -6.78 -1.16 -0.23
C ASP A 51 -5.74 -2.21 0.18
N SER A 52 -5.68 -2.60 1.47
CA SER A 52 -4.81 -3.67 1.97
C SER A 52 -5.58 -4.72 2.77
N GLU A 53 -5.49 -5.97 2.32
CA GLU A 53 -6.06 -7.12 3.04
C GLU A 53 -5.38 -7.36 4.39
N VAL A 54 -4.08 -7.10 4.47
CA VAL A 54 -3.31 -7.22 5.72
C VAL A 54 -3.83 -6.24 6.76
N PHE A 55 -3.99 -4.96 6.40
CA PHE A 55 -4.54 -3.96 7.31
C PHE A 55 -6.00 -4.24 7.63
N HIS A 56 -6.80 -4.70 6.66
CA HIS A 56 -8.18 -5.12 6.91
C HIS A 56 -8.26 -6.23 7.97
N GLY A 57 -7.44 -7.27 7.83
CA GLY A 57 -7.35 -8.36 8.81
C GLY A 57 -6.87 -7.85 10.17
N MET A 58 -5.77 -7.08 10.19
CA MET A 58 -5.16 -6.53 11.39
C MET A 58 -6.15 -5.73 12.24
N PHE A 59 -6.95 -4.86 11.61
CA PHE A 59 -7.92 -4.06 12.34
C PHE A 59 -9.21 -4.80 12.72
N SER A 60 -9.46 -5.97 12.13
CA SER A 60 -10.61 -6.82 12.46
C SER A 60 -10.31 -7.74 13.66
N CYS A 61 -9.05 -7.88 14.06
CA CYS A 61 -8.65 -8.68 15.21
C CYS A 61 -9.13 -8.04 16.53
N PRO A 62 -9.64 -8.85 17.48
CA PRO A 62 -10.01 -8.34 18.79
C PRO A 62 -8.77 -7.81 19.53
N PRO A 63 -8.92 -6.78 20.39
CA PRO A 63 -7.80 -6.24 21.15
C PRO A 63 -7.16 -7.32 22.03
N GLY A 64 -5.83 -7.37 22.03
CA GLY A 64 -5.06 -8.27 22.88
C GLY A 64 -5.22 -7.92 24.37
N LYS A 65 -4.59 -8.71 25.25
CA LYS A 65 -4.65 -8.55 26.72
C LYS A 65 -4.27 -7.14 27.23
N GLY A 66 -3.56 -6.37 26.42
CA GLY A 66 -3.15 -5.01 26.74
C GLY A 66 -4.06 -3.89 26.21
N GLY A 67 -5.18 -4.23 25.55
CA GLY A 67 -6.07 -3.27 24.91
C GLY A 67 -5.78 -3.07 23.42
N ALA A 68 -6.53 -2.16 22.79
CA ALA A 68 -6.44 -1.88 21.36
C ALA A 68 -5.15 -1.11 21.01
N GLU A 69 -4.41 -1.61 20.03
CA GLU A 69 -3.22 -0.95 19.48
C GLU A 69 -3.62 0.16 18.51
N GLY A 70 -2.71 1.12 18.30
CA GLY A 70 -2.89 2.21 17.34
C GLY A 70 -3.80 3.34 17.82
N LYS A 71 -4.30 3.30 19.06
CA LYS A 71 -5.14 4.38 19.63
C LYS A 71 -4.36 5.45 20.38
N THR A 72 -3.16 5.12 20.87
CA THR A 72 -2.33 6.03 21.67
C THR A 72 -0.87 5.92 21.25
N GLU A 73 -0.08 6.98 21.45
CA GLU A 73 1.36 6.99 21.14
C GLU A 73 2.16 6.00 21.99
N ALA A 74 1.66 5.63 23.18
CA ALA A 74 2.27 4.62 24.04
C ALA A 74 2.08 3.18 23.52
N ARG A 75 1.11 2.97 22.63
CA ARG A 75 0.81 1.67 22.01
C ARG A 75 0.48 1.83 20.53
N PRO A 76 1.45 2.25 19.70
CA PRO A 76 1.26 2.32 18.26
C PRO A 76 1.19 0.90 17.68
N ILE A 77 0.66 0.77 16.47
CA ILE A 77 0.85 -0.45 15.68
C ILE A 77 2.24 -0.37 15.05
N VAL A 78 3.11 -1.31 15.38
CA VAL A 78 4.50 -1.33 14.89
C VAL A 78 4.55 -2.02 13.53
N LEU A 79 5.07 -1.33 12.53
CA LEU A 79 5.32 -1.86 11.20
C LEU A 79 6.80 -2.26 11.09
N GLU A 80 7.07 -3.55 11.25
CA GLU A 80 8.43 -4.07 11.15
C GLU A 80 8.90 -4.19 9.70
N GLN A 81 10.20 -4.02 9.47
CA GLN A 81 10.84 -4.16 8.15
C GLN A 81 10.27 -3.21 7.09
N VAL A 82 9.87 -2.02 7.53
CA VAL A 82 9.44 -0.91 6.69
C VAL A 82 10.29 0.29 7.06
N THR A 83 10.84 0.95 6.06
CA THR A 83 11.57 2.21 6.24
C THR A 83 10.60 3.38 6.31
N VAL A 84 10.98 4.46 6.99
CA VAL A 84 10.21 5.72 6.98
C VAL A 84 9.93 6.19 5.55
N PHE A 85 10.92 6.12 4.66
CA PHE A 85 10.80 6.55 3.26
C PHE A 85 9.73 5.76 2.49
N GLU A 86 9.68 4.44 2.66
CA GLU A 86 8.65 3.60 2.04
C GLU A 86 7.25 3.96 2.54
N PHE A 87 7.11 4.18 3.85
CA PHE A 87 5.83 4.52 4.43
C PHE A 87 5.36 5.93 4.02
N GLU A 88 6.26 6.91 3.98
CA GLU A 88 5.96 8.25 3.45
C GLU A 88 5.49 8.19 2.00
N CYS A 89 6.17 7.41 1.15
CA CYS A 89 5.75 7.22 -0.24
C CYS A 89 4.35 6.62 -0.32
N LEU A 90 4.02 5.63 0.51
CA LEU A 90 2.69 5.01 0.55
C LEU A 90 1.62 6.02 0.97
N ILE A 91 1.84 6.76 2.05
CA ILE A 91 0.87 7.74 2.55
C ILE A 91 0.69 8.88 1.55
N ASP A 92 1.77 9.41 1.00
CA ASP A 92 1.70 10.42 -0.06
C ASP A 92 0.92 9.90 -1.27
N PHE A 93 1.14 8.64 -1.69
CA PHE A 93 0.37 8.04 -2.79
C PHE A 93 -1.12 7.89 -2.46
N ILE A 94 -1.47 7.51 -1.24
CA ILE A 94 -2.86 7.34 -0.81
C ILE A 94 -3.60 8.67 -0.74
N TYR A 95 -2.97 9.71 -0.20
CA TYR A 95 -3.60 11.01 0.04
C TYR A 95 -3.52 11.93 -1.17
N ASN A 96 -2.37 11.96 -1.84
CA ASN A 96 -2.07 12.90 -2.91
C ASN A 96 -2.03 12.25 -4.30
N GLY A 97 -2.14 10.92 -4.40
CA GLY A 97 -2.05 10.15 -5.64
C GLY A 97 -2.87 10.71 -6.81
N MET A 98 -4.08 11.20 -6.53
CA MET A 98 -4.97 11.76 -7.55
C MET A 98 -4.56 13.15 -8.08
N TYR A 99 -3.73 13.88 -7.33
CA TYR A 99 -3.26 15.22 -7.71
C TYR A 99 -1.93 15.17 -8.48
N HIS A 100 -1.27 14.01 -8.51
CA HIS A 100 -0.12 13.81 -9.37
C HIS A 100 -0.59 13.57 -10.79
N SER A 101 -0.25 14.50 -11.68
CA SER A 101 -0.77 14.51 -13.05
C SER A 101 -0.11 13.44 -13.91
N THR A 102 1.10 12.99 -13.55
CA THR A 102 1.83 11.94 -14.27
C THR A 102 2.69 11.07 -13.36
N PRO A 103 2.96 9.80 -13.74
CA PRO A 103 3.96 8.97 -13.06
C PRO A 103 5.37 9.55 -13.04
N ALA A 104 5.69 10.48 -13.96
CA ALA A 104 6.98 11.13 -14.09
C ALA A 104 7.31 12.09 -12.94
N GLU A 105 6.32 12.48 -12.13
CA GLU A 105 6.55 13.28 -10.92
C GLU A 105 7.26 12.46 -9.81
N ARG A 106 7.22 11.13 -9.89
CA ARG A 106 7.90 10.23 -8.96
C ARG A 106 9.16 9.63 -9.58
N THR A 107 10.23 9.64 -8.81
CA THR A 107 11.51 9.01 -9.16
C THR A 107 11.41 7.48 -9.15
N SER A 108 12.33 6.79 -9.84
CA SER A 108 12.45 5.32 -9.79
C SER A 108 12.56 4.81 -8.36
N LYS A 109 13.33 5.50 -7.49
CA LYS A 109 13.48 5.16 -6.07
C LYS A 109 12.14 5.18 -5.31
N GLN A 110 11.30 6.19 -5.55
CA GLN A 110 9.97 6.27 -4.91
C GLN A 110 9.05 5.16 -5.41
N TRP A 111 9.11 4.82 -6.69
CA TRP A 111 8.35 3.70 -7.24
C TRP A 111 8.82 2.34 -6.72
N ILE A 112 10.13 2.15 -6.53
CA ILE A 112 10.68 0.94 -5.90
C ILE A 112 10.22 0.85 -4.44
N ALA A 113 10.25 1.96 -3.69
CA ALA A 113 9.75 2.02 -2.33
C ALA A 113 8.25 1.68 -2.24
N LEU A 114 7.44 2.22 -3.15
CA LEU A 114 6.02 1.86 -3.28
C LEU A 114 5.82 0.38 -3.62
N LEU A 115 6.59 -0.15 -4.58
CA LEU A 115 6.55 -1.57 -4.94
C LEU A 115 6.87 -2.47 -3.72
N SER A 116 7.87 -2.09 -2.93
CA SER A 116 8.28 -2.81 -1.72
C SER A 116 7.16 -2.89 -0.68
N ILE A 117 6.68 -1.72 -0.23
CA ILE A 117 5.67 -1.67 0.84
C ILE A 117 4.31 -2.21 0.37
N SER A 118 3.93 -1.96 -0.89
CA SER A 118 2.68 -2.47 -1.44
C SER A 118 2.69 -3.99 -1.58
N SER A 119 3.83 -4.60 -1.91
CA SER A 119 3.96 -6.06 -1.94
C SER A 119 3.89 -6.65 -0.53
N ARG A 120 4.51 -5.99 0.45
CA ARG A 120 4.54 -6.47 1.86
C ARG A 120 3.16 -6.47 2.52
N TYR A 121 2.39 -5.40 2.32
CA TYR A 121 1.07 -5.25 2.94
C TYR A 121 -0.09 -5.55 1.98
N LEU A 122 0.18 -6.16 0.83
CA LEU A 122 -0.85 -6.56 -0.15
C LEU A 122 -1.74 -5.40 -0.61
N PHE A 123 -1.12 -4.27 -0.98
CA PHE A 123 -1.79 -3.18 -1.71
C PHE A 123 -1.74 -3.44 -3.22
N ASP A 124 -2.50 -4.43 -3.70
CA ASP A 124 -2.37 -4.96 -5.06
C ASP A 124 -2.47 -3.91 -6.17
N LYS A 125 -3.39 -2.95 -6.03
CA LYS A 125 -3.55 -1.86 -7.00
C LYS A 125 -2.31 -0.95 -7.06
N ILE A 126 -1.75 -0.62 -5.89
CA ILE A 126 -0.54 0.21 -5.77
C ILE A 126 0.66 -0.56 -6.31
N ARG A 127 0.75 -1.85 -6.00
CA ARG A 127 1.79 -2.75 -6.51
C ARG A 127 1.78 -2.78 -8.05
N MET A 128 0.61 -3.03 -8.64
CA MET A 128 0.44 -3.08 -10.09
C MET A 128 0.79 -1.74 -10.75
N GLN A 129 0.38 -0.62 -10.14
CA GLN A 129 0.72 0.71 -10.64
C GLN A 129 2.23 0.98 -10.59
N SER A 130 2.91 0.53 -9.53
CA SER A 130 4.35 0.69 -9.36
C SER A 130 5.13 -0.11 -10.41
N ILE A 131 4.69 -1.35 -10.70
CA ILE A 131 5.28 -2.18 -11.76
C ILE A 131 5.15 -1.48 -13.11
N ARG A 132 3.97 -0.96 -13.45
CA ARG A 132 3.74 -0.26 -14.73
C ARG A 132 4.59 0.99 -14.86
N ALA A 133 4.70 1.79 -13.79
CA ALA A 133 5.52 2.99 -13.79
C ALA A 133 7.00 2.65 -14.00
N LEU A 134 7.52 1.66 -13.26
CA LEU A 134 8.91 1.24 -13.41
C LEU A 134 9.18 0.58 -14.77
N GLN A 135 8.22 -0.14 -15.35
CA GLN A 135 8.30 -0.64 -16.73
C GLN A 135 8.50 0.49 -17.73
N SER A 136 7.74 1.59 -17.58
CA SER A 136 7.88 2.75 -18.45
C SER A 136 9.21 3.49 -18.27
N MET A 137 9.87 3.30 -17.13
CA MET A 137 11.16 3.89 -16.77
C MET A 137 12.34 2.90 -16.93
N ALA A 138 12.09 1.70 -17.47
CA ALA A 138 13.05 0.58 -17.40
C ALA A 138 14.40 0.89 -18.07
N SER A 139 14.43 1.75 -19.08
CA SER A 139 15.67 2.19 -19.75
C SER A 139 16.58 3.05 -18.86
N GLY A 140 16.04 3.64 -17.78
CA GLY A 140 16.79 4.42 -16.81
C GLY A 140 17.19 3.65 -15.54
N ILE A 141 16.85 2.35 -15.46
CA ILE A 141 17.18 1.48 -14.32
C ILE A 141 18.25 0.50 -14.77
N ASP A 142 19.30 0.37 -13.96
CA ASP A 142 20.41 -0.54 -14.24
C ASP A 142 19.93 -1.98 -14.45
N ALA A 143 20.59 -2.73 -15.34
CA ALA A 143 20.19 -4.10 -15.67
C ALA A 143 20.29 -5.03 -14.45
N VAL A 144 21.32 -4.89 -13.62
CA VAL A 144 21.48 -5.68 -12.39
C VAL A 144 20.38 -5.31 -11.39
N GLU A 145 20.09 -4.02 -11.23
CA GLU A 145 18.99 -3.57 -10.37
C GLU A 145 17.63 -4.12 -10.83
N ARG A 146 17.35 -4.13 -12.14
CA ARG A 146 16.14 -4.77 -12.70
C ARG A 146 16.08 -6.27 -12.41
N ILE A 147 17.21 -6.98 -12.50
CA ILE A 147 17.26 -8.42 -12.18
C ILE A 147 16.93 -8.63 -10.69
N VAL A 148 17.57 -7.88 -9.79
CA VAL A 148 17.33 -7.99 -8.34
C VAL A 148 15.87 -7.71 -8.01
N LEU A 149 15.30 -6.62 -8.54
CA LEU A 149 13.90 -6.27 -8.33
C LEU A 149 12.94 -7.32 -8.91
N SER A 150 13.26 -7.86 -10.09
CA SER A 150 12.44 -8.91 -10.73
C SER A 150 12.37 -10.18 -9.89
N GLN A 151 13.48 -10.56 -9.26
CA GLN A 151 13.55 -11.73 -8.38
C GLN A 151 12.86 -11.46 -7.04
N GLN A 152 13.11 -10.30 -6.44
CA GLN A 152 12.56 -9.93 -5.13
C GLN A 152 11.04 -9.80 -5.16
N PHE A 153 10.47 -9.25 -6.23
CA PHE A 153 9.05 -8.96 -6.34
C PHE A 153 8.29 -9.87 -7.31
N ASP A 154 8.93 -10.92 -7.82
CA ASP A 154 8.37 -11.86 -8.81
C ASP A 154 7.78 -11.14 -10.05
N ILE A 155 8.61 -10.34 -10.72
CA ILE A 155 8.26 -9.59 -11.94
C ILE A 155 8.91 -10.25 -13.15
N GLN A 156 8.28 -11.31 -13.66
CA GLN A 156 8.81 -12.14 -14.75
C GLN A 156 9.11 -11.36 -16.04
N ASP A 157 8.34 -10.30 -16.32
CA ASP A 157 8.49 -9.48 -17.53
C ASP A 157 9.83 -8.75 -17.60
N TRP A 158 10.49 -8.50 -16.46
CA TRP A 158 11.77 -7.76 -16.42
C TRP A 158 12.99 -8.67 -16.51
N LEU A 159 12.83 -9.93 -16.15
CA LEU A 159 13.94 -10.86 -16.01
C LEU A 159 14.60 -11.15 -17.38
N LYS A 160 13.79 -11.45 -18.40
CA LYS A 160 14.31 -11.80 -19.74
C LYS A 160 15.04 -10.62 -20.43
N PRO A 161 14.48 -9.40 -20.48
CA PRO A 161 15.18 -8.26 -21.07
C PRO A 161 16.44 -7.88 -20.30
N ALA A 162 16.39 -7.84 -18.96
CA ALA A 162 17.54 -7.42 -18.15
C ALA A 162 18.72 -8.42 -18.26
N LEU A 163 18.45 -9.72 -18.35
CA LEU A 163 19.49 -10.73 -18.62
C LEU A 163 20.10 -10.63 -20.03
N ALA A 164 19.38 -10.08 -21.01
CA ALA A 164 19.92 -9.84 -22.35
C ALA A 164 20.89 -8.64 -22.38
N GLU A 165 20.74 -7.70 -21.45
CA GLU A 165 21.52 -6.47 -21.36
C GLU A 165 22.73 -6.56 -20.42
N SER A 166 22.80 -7.57 -19.54
CA SER A 166 23.90 -7.72 -18.59
C SER A 166 25.22 -8.07 -19.31
N PRO A 167 26.34 -7.36 -19.00
CA PRO A 167 27.64 -7.54 -19.66
C PRO A 167 28.31 -8.90 -19.42
N ASP A 168 27.80 -9.74 -18.51
CA ASP A 168 28.32 -11.09 -18.24
C ASP A 168 28.24 -12.06 -19.45
N ARG A 169 27.60 -11.65 -20.55
CA ARG A 169 27.58 -12.43 -21.81
C ARG A 169 28.80 -12.26 -22.70
N GLU A 170 29.62 -11.23 -22.54
CA GLU A 170 30.76 -11.02 -23.46
C GLU A 170 31.96 -11.95 -23.20
N ASN A 171 31.97 -12.73 -22.11
CA ASN A 171 33.13 -13.57 -21.75
C ASN A 171 32.93 -15.09 -21.89
N GLN A 172 31.93 -15.54 -22.66
CA GLN A 172 31.69 -16.98 -22.92
C GLN A 172 31.83 -17.38 -24.40
N GLY A 173 32.45 -16.54 -25.23
CA GLY A 173 32.56 -16.75 -26.69
C GLY A 173 33.92 -17.19 -27.24
N GLU A 174 35.01 -17.19 -26.46
CA GLU A 174 36.33 -17.61 -26.95
C GLU A 174 36.71 -19.01 -26.42
N THR A 175 36.24 -20.05 -27.10
CA THR A 175 36.95 -21.34 -27.09
C THR A 175 38.14 -21.23 -28.03
N PRO A 176 39.40 -21.47 -27.60
CA PRO A 176 40.53 -21.48 -28.50
C PRO A 176 40.42 -22.65 -29.46
N GLU A 177 40.42 -22.34 -30.74
CA GLU A 177 40.68 -23.25 -31.84
C GLU A 177 42.07 -23.88 -31.63
N ALA A 178 42.11 -25.11 -31.09
CA ALA A 178 43.32 -25.90 -31.02
C ALA A 178 43.49 -26.65 -32.35
N THR A 179 44.30 -26.05 -33.22
CA THR A 179 44.93 -26.69 -34.37
C THR A 179 46.01 -27.68 -33.90
N ALA A 180 46.21 -28.73 -34.70
CA ALA A 180 47.25 -29.78 -34.66
C ALA A 180 46.86 -31.12 -34.01
#